data_AF-A0A2N2HR85-F1
#
_entry.id   AF-A0A2N2HR85-F1
#
_cell.length_a   1.000
_cell.length_b   1.000
_cell.length_c   1.000
_cell.angle_alpha   90.00
_cell.angle_beta   90.00
_cell.angle_gamma   90.00
#
_symmetry.space_group_name_H-M   'P 1'
#
loop_
_entity.id
_entity.type
_entity.pdbx_description
1 polymer ?
#
loop_
_entity_poly.entity_id
_entity_poly.type
_entity_poly.pdbx_seq_one_letter_code
_entity_poly.pdbx_strand_id
1 'polypeptide(L)'
;MFEHEYLTGQPAFYLFIAFSALLSFGYFWGKRFNEKLYRASFQDLVDVVKPIDQTFTNIGGVIGYHARLTPPKRSPFEQIDATITFLPRHSWLWMPISKILRKYDRLFVTIHLRRNPLAEGHLIETGYARFRGPKIANEARLQKEEIAWGAMKFLLYYGNEAMRGHLRRFVEEHGDPAQIRHIALVPEQRKCFVFLIPRKGLVALSFDPIYRWIPSVLKPEEDSSAGKKKTR
;
A
#
# COMPACT_ATOMS: atom_id res chain seq x y z
N MET A 1 58.08 -5.86 -17.49
CA MET A 1 57.06 -6.47 -18.36
C MET A 1 56.01 -7.05 -17.43
N PHE A 2 54.74 -6.64 -17.56
CA PHE A 2 53.68 -7.18 -16.72
C PHE A 2 53.30 -8.56 -17.28
N GLU A 3 53.34 -9.59 -16.45
CA GLU A 3 53.15 -11.01 -16.81
C GLU A 3 51.77 -11.31 -17.46
N HIS A 4 50.86 -10.33 -17.43
CA HIS A 4 49.48 -10.46 -17.89
C HIS A 4 49.06 -9.39 -18.92
N GLU A 5 50.01 -8.72 -19.56
CA GLU A 5 49.74 -7.68 -20.57
C GLU A 5 48.94 -8.21 -21.78
N TYR A 6 48.98 -9.52 -22.04
CA TYR A 6 48.15 -10.16 -23.07
C TYR A 6 46.64 -10.08 -22.78
N LEU A 7 46.22 -9.93 -21.52
CA LEU A 7 44.81 -9.86 -21.14
C LEU A 7 44.14 -8.58 -21.65
N THR A 8 44.88 -7.46 -21.72
CA THR A 8 44.33 -6.18 -22.19
C THR A 8 44.09 -6.16 -23.70
N GLY A 9 44.63 -7.13 -24.45
CA GLY A 9 44.32 -7.34 -25.87
C GLY A 9 43.10 -8.22 -26.13
N GLN A 10 42.57 -8.90 -25.11
CA GLN A 10 41.47 -9.85 -25.30
C GLN A 10 40.11 -9.12 -25.40
N PRO A 11 39.25 -9.46 -26.37
CA PRO A 11 37.90 -8.89 -26.45
C PRO A 11 37.09 -9.07 -25.16
N ALA A 12 37.30 -10.18 -24.45
CA ALA A 12 36.65 -10.48 -23.18
C ALA A 12 36.94 -9.42 -22.09
N PHE A 13 38.14 -8.84 -22.06
CA PHE A 13 38.51 -7.79 -21.11
C PHE A 13 37.67 -6.52 -21.33
N TYR A 14 37.54 -6.08 -22.58
CA TYR A 14 36.72 -4.92 -22.93
C TYR A 14 35.23 -5.17 -22.70
N LEU A 15 34.75 -6.38 -22.99
CA LEU A 15 33.37 -6.78 -22.71
C LEU A 15 33.07 -6.75 -21.21
N PHE A 16 34.00 -7.23 -20.37
CA PHE A 16 33.87 -7.16 -18.92
C PHE A 16 33.78 -5.71 -18.44
N ILE A 17 34.68 -4.83 -18.88
CA ILE A 17 34.64 -3.39 -18.53
C ILE A 17 33.32 -2.75 -18.96
N ALA A 18 32.90 -2.98 -20.21
CA ALA A 18 31.65 -2.43 -20.73
C ALA A 18 30.45 -2.94 -19.93
N PHE A 19 30.42 -4.22 -19.58
CA PHE A 19 29.37 -4.82 -18.78
C PHE A 19 29.34 -4.26 -17.35
N SER A 20 30.50 -4.11 -16.69
CA SER A 20 30.59 -3.48 -15.38
C SER A 20 30.09 -2.04 -15.40
N ALA A 21 30.50 -1.24 -16.40
CA ALA A 21 30.03 0.13 -16.57
C ALA A 21 28.51 0.19 -16.79
N LEU A 22 27.96 -0.73 -17.59
CA LEU A 22 26.52 -0.85 -17.83
C LEU A 22 25.75 -1.17 -16.54
N LEU A 23 26.25 -2.09 -15.72
CA LEU A 23 25.63 -2.42 -14.43
C LEU A 23 25.68 -1.25 -13.45
N SER A 24 26.81 -0.52 -13.40
CA SER A 24 26.92 0.71 -12.58
C SER A 24 25.91 1.77 -13.03
N PHE A 25 25.75 1.98 -14.34
CA PHE A 25 24.71 2.88 -14.86
C PHE A 25 23.31 2.42 -14.45
N GLY A 26 23.01 1.12 -14.61
CA GLY A 26 21.75 0.51 -14.22
C GLY A 26 21.41 0.73 -12.74
N TYR A 27 22.42 0.67 -11.87
CA TYR A 27 22.27 0.98 -10.45
C TYR A 27 21.76 2.39 -10.21
N PHE A 28 22.42 3.41 -10.77
CA PHE A 28 22.03 4.81 -10.58
C PHE A 28 20.68 5.14 -11.21
N TRP A 29 20.41 4.57 -12.39
CA TRP A 29 19.12 4.72 -13.04
C TRP A 29 17.98 4.14 -12.20
N GLY A 30 18.14 2.90 -11.71
CA GLY A 30 17.15 2.23 -10.88
C GLY A 30 16.92 2.96 -9.55
N LYS A 31 17.98 3.47 -8.93
CA LYS A 31 17.91 4.29 -7.72
C LYS A 31 17.07 5.55 -7.96
N ARG A 32 17.38 6.32 -9.00
CA ARG A 32 16.64 7.55 -9.35
C ARG A 32 15.17 7.26 -9.66
N PHE A 33 14.86 6.15 -10.31
CA PHE A 33 13.48 5.77 -10.61
C PHE A 33 12.68 5.52 -9.34
N ASN A 34 13.17 4.63 -8.45
CA ASN A 34 12.50 4.32 -7.19
C ASN A 34 12.38 5.57 -6.31
N GLU A 35 13.41 6.43 -6.33
CA GLU A 35 13.38 7.70 -5.61
C GLU A 35 12.26 8.63 -6.09
N LYS A 36 12.14 8.84 -7.40
CA LYS A 36 11.05 9.64 -7.98
C LYS A 36 9.68 9.07 -7.64
N LEU A 37 9.54 7.75 -7.64
CA LEU A 37 8.26 7.09 -7.37
C LEU A 37 7.85 7.23 -5.90
N TYR A 38 8.74 7.01 -4.93
CA TYR A 38 8.35 7.18 -3.52
C TYR A 38 8.01 8.64 -3.21
N ARG A 39 8.79 9.60 -3.74
CA ARG A 39 8.52 11.02 -3.51
C ARG A 39 7.14 11.40 -4.03
N ALA A 40 6.82 10.98 -5.25
CA ALA A 40 5.50 11.21 -5.83
C ALA A 40 4.38 10.51 -5.03
N SER A 41 4.56 9.24 -4.67
CA SER A 41 3.53 8.49 -3.93
C SER A 41 3.29 9.04 -2.53
N PHE A 42 4.33 9.48 -1.82
CA PHE A 42 4.17 10.09 -0.50
C PHE A 42 3.64 11.51 -0.58
N GLN A 43 4.01 12.29 -1.59
CA GLN A 43 3.40 13.59 -1.82
C GLN A 43 1.90 13.45 -2.08
N ASP A 44 1.48 12.51 -2.93
CA ASP A 44 0.07 12.20 -3.17
C ASP A 44 -0.67 11.87 -1.86
N LEU A 45 -0.05 11.12 -0.93
CA LEU A 45 -0.65 10.83 0.37
C LEU A 45 -0.73 12.08 1.26
N VAL A 46 0.31 12.91 1.28
CA VAL A 46 0.33 14.17 2.04
C VAL A 46 -0.76 15.12 1.55
N ASP A 47 -0.95 15.23 0.24
CA ASP A 47 -1.94 16.11 -0.37
C ASP A 47 -3.39 15.70 -0.02
N VAL A 48 -3.63 14.39 0.10
CA VAL A 48 -4.93 13.83 0.53
C VAL A 48 -5.13 13.99 2.04
N VAL A 49 -4.13 13.60 2.84
CA VAL A 49 -4.25 13.53 4.31
C VAL A 49 -4.20 14.91 4.95
N LYS A 50 -3.39 15.82 4.39
CA LYS A 50 -3.06 17.14 4.94
C LYS A 50 -2.61 17.07 6.41
N PRO A 51 -1.54 16.31 6.71
CA PRO A 51 -1.10 16.08 8.07
C PRO A 51 -0.53 17.35 8.72
N ILE A 52 -0.65 17.43 10.05
CA ILE A 52 0.00 18.48 10.86
C ILE A 52 1.47 18.16 11.14
N ASP A 53 1.84 16.88 11.08
CA ASP A 53 3.19 16.39 11.26
C ASP A 53 3.43 15.15 10.38
N GLN A 54 4.64 15.01 9.85
CA GLN A 54 5.02 13.93 8.96
C GLN A 54 6.48 13.52 9.14
N THR A 55 6.72 12.21 9.21
CA THR A 55 8.06 11.63 9.29
C THR A 55 8.27 10.63 8.17
N PHE A 56 9.40 10.71 7.49
CA PHE A 56 9.78 9.77 6.43
C PHE A 56 11.06 9.03 6.81
N THR A 57 11.00 7.70 6.81
CA THR A 57 12.11 6.82 7.20
C THR A 57 12.49 5.93 6.03
N ASN A 58 13.78 5.85 5.73
CA ASN A 58 14.31 4.86 4.80
C ASN A 58 14.51 3.53 5.53
N ILE A 59 13.78 2.48 5.11
CA ILE A 59 13.78 1.16 5.78
C ILE A 59 14.45 0.07 4.94
N GLY A 60 14.94 0.40 3.74
CA GLY A 60 15.43 -0.60 2.79
C GLY A 60 16.39 -0.04 1.75
N GLY A 61 17.12 1.04 2.08
CA GLY A 61 18.03 1.74 1.16
C GLY A 61 17.31 2.29 -0.07
N VAL A 62 17.32 1.52 -1.16
CA VAL A 62 16.73 1.92 -2.45
C VAL A 62 15.37 1.26 -2.71
N ILE A 63 14.97 0.31 -1.86
CA ILE A 63 13.80 -0.56 -2.10
C ILE A 63 12.70 -0.44 -1.04
N GLY A 64 12.84 0.39 -0.02
CA GLY A 64 11.86 0.48 1.06
C GLY A 64 11.85 1.83 1.76
N TYR A 65 10.68 2.45 1.86
CA TYR A 65 10.46 3.69 2.61
C TYR A 65 9.19 3.57 3.43
N HIS A 66 9.17 4.26 4.56
CA HIS A 66 8.05 4.32 5.48
C HIS A 66 7.72 5.79 5.76
N ALA A 67 6.44 6.12 5.78
CA ALA A 67 5.92 7.42 6.15
C ALA A 67 4.99 7.26 7.34
N ARG A 68 5.12 8.15 8.31
CA ARG A 68 4.16 8.32 9.41
C ARG A 68 3.56 9.71 9.26
N LEU A 69 2.25 9.78 9.10
CA LEU A 69 1.51 11.02 8.92
C LEU A 69 0.54 11.19 10.09
N THR A 70 0.62 12.33 10.77
CA THR A 70 -0.26 12.71 11.87
C THR A 70 -1.32 13.68 11.35
N PRO A 71 -2.59 13.26 11.19
CA PRO A 71 -3.66 14.13 10.76
C PRO A 71 -4.10 15.12 11.86
N PRO A 72 -4.87 16.17 11.53
CA PRO A 72 -5.37 17.14 12.50
C PRO A 72 -6.21 16.49 13.62
N LYS A 73 -6.21 17.06 14.83
CA LYS A 73 -6.92 16.48 16.01
C LYS A 73 -8.43 16.26 15.81
N ARG A 74 -9.08 17.03 14.94
CA ARG A 74 -10.51 16.91 14.60
C ARG A 74 -10.80 15.81 13.57
N SER A 75 -9.75 15.22 12.98
CA SER A 75 -9.88 14.11 12.03
C SER A 75 -10.38 12.85 12.75
N PRO A 76 -11.18 12.00 12.08
CA PRO A 76 -11.56 10.69 12.62
C PRO A 76 -10.36 9.70 12.70
N PHE A 77 -9.21 10.10 12.19
CA PHE A 77 -7.99 9.31 12.15
C PHE A 77 -7.01 9.74 13.24
N GLU A 78 -6.32 8.78 13.82
CA GLU A 78 -5.27 9.01 14.82
C GLU A 78 -3.91 9.19 14.15
N GLN A 79 -3.58 8.27 13.24
CA GLN A 79 -2.29 8.20 12.56
C GLN A 79 -2.46 7.44 11.24
N ILE A 80 -1.64 7.77 10.24
CA ILE A 80 -1.56 7.02 8.99
C ILE A 80 -0.12 6.60 8.75
N ASP A 81 0.10 5.29 8.68
CA ASP A 81 1.39 4.68 8.39
C ASP A 81 1.39 4.15 6.96
N ALA A 82 2.32 4.61 6.14
CA ALA A 82 2.45 4.18 4.74
C ALA A 82 3.83 3.57 4.47
N THR A 83 3.86 2.30 4.06
CA THR A 83 5.09 1.59 3.72
C THR A 83 5.10 1.27 2.23
N ILE A 84 6.07 1.81 1.51
CA ILE A 84 6.30 1.51 0.09
C ILE A 84 7.50 0.60 -0.07
N THR A 85 7.35 -0.45 -0.88
CA THR A 85 8.43 -1.36 -1.23
C THR A 85 8.53 -1.52 -2.74
N PHE A 86 9.75 -1.45 -3.26
CA PHE A 86 10.02 -1.47 -4.69
C PHE A 86 10.63 -2.78 -5.14
N LEU A 87 10.45 -3.07 -6.43
CA LEU A 87 11.31 -3.97 -7.17
C LEU A 87 12.74 -3.38 -7.22
N PRO A 88 13.79 -4.23 -7.17
CA PRO A 88 15.17 -3.80 -7.10
C PRO A 88 15.70 -3.37 -8.47
N ARG A 89 15.18 -2.26 -9.01
CA ARG A 89 15.56 -1.72 -10.33
C ARG A 89 17.04 -1.35 -10.46
N HIS A 90 17.72 -1.18 -9.33
CA HIS A 90 19.16 -0.92 -9.28
C HIS A 90 20.00 -2.19 -9.50
N SER A 91 19.40 -3.38 -9.40
CA SER A 91 20.07 -4.67 -9.57
C SER A 91 19.54 -5.38 -10.81
N TRP A 92 20.02 -5.00 -11.99
CA TRP A 92 19.51 -5.51 -13.28
C TRP A 92 19.55 -7.02 -13.42
N LEU A 93 20.56 -7.69 -12.85
CA LEU A 93 20.63 -9.16 -12.88
C LEU A 93 19.55 -9.82 -12.01
N TRP A 94 19.18 -9.18 -10.90
CA TRP A 94 18.18 -9.70 -9.96
C TRP A 94 16.74 -9.26 -10.29
N MET A 95 16.59 -8.19 -11.07
CA MET A 95 15.31 -7.59 -11.40
C MET A 95 14.33 -8.55 -12.11
N PRO A 96 14.73 -9.38 -13.09
CA PRO A 96 13.82 -10.33 -13.74
C PRO A 96 13.24 -11.34 -12.75
N ILE A 97 14.09 -11.91 -11.89
CA ILE A 97 13.69 -12.86 -10.86
C ILE A 97 12.71 -12.19 -9.87
N SER A 98 13.04 -10.99 -9.41
CA SER A 98 12.17 -10.20 -8.54
C SER A 98 10.81 -9.89 -9.18
N LYS A 99 10.78 -9.59 -10.48
CA LYS A 99 9.55 -9.31 -11.22
C LYS A 99 8.65 -10.55 -11.32
N ILE A 100 9.21 -11.73 -11.54
CA ILE A 100 8.44 -12.99 -11.55
C ILE A 100 7.87 -13.27 -10.14
N LEU A 101 8.71 -13.14 -9.11
CA LEU A 101 8.32 -13.47 -7.74
C LEU A 101 7.33 -12.46 -7.13
N ARG A 102 7.52 -11.15 -7.33
CA ARG A 102 6.75 -10.09 -6.65
C ARG A 102 5.71 -9.40 -7.53
N LYS A 103 5.83 -9.50 -8.86
CA LYS A 103 5.05 -8.84 -9.92
C LYS A 103 5.16 -7.32 -9.98
N TYR A 104 4.95 -6.63 -8.87
CA TYR A 104 4.84 -5.17 -8.82
C TYR A 104 5.43 -4.58 -7.53
N ASP A 105 5.64 -3.26 -7.56
CA ASP A 105 5.87 -2.45 -6.36
C ASP A 105 4.62 -2.45 -5.48
N ARG A 106 4.77 -2.20 -4.18
CA ARG A 106 3.66 -2.26 -3.23
C ARG A 106 3.66 -1.06 -2.31
N LEU A 107 2.50 -0.43 -2.17
CA LEU A 107 2.24 0.59 -1.15
C LEU A 107 1.17 0.05 -0.21
N PHE A 108 1.55 -0.13 1.05
CA PHE A 108 0.66 -0.50 2.14
C PHE A 108 0.39 0.76 2.96
N VAL A 109 -0.88 1.13 3.12
CA VAL A 109 -1.31 2.23 3.97
C VAL A 109 -2.15 1.66 5.10
N THR A 110 -1.77 1.94 6.33
CA THR A 110 -2.50 1.59 7.54
C THR A 110 -3.01 2.85 8.17
N ILE A 111 -4.34 2.98 8.26
CA ILE A 111 -5.00 4.12 8.88
C ILE A 111 -5.47 3.67 10.25
N HIS A 112 -4.94 4.27 11.29
CA HIS A 112 -5.35 4.06 12.68
C HIS A 112 -6.57 4.94 12.96
N LEU A 113 -7.65 4.32 13.40
CA LEU A 113 -8.97 4.94 13.53
C LEU A 113 -9.21 5.31 15.00
N ARG A 114 -9.74 6.50 15.25
CA ARG A 114 -10.13 6.90 16.62
C ARG A 114 -11.37 6.17 17.11
N ARG A 115 -12.20 5.70 16.18
CA ARG A 115 -13.45 4.99 16.44
C ARG A 115 -13.43 3.63 15.76
N ASN A 116 -14.09 2.66 16.36
CA ASN A 116 -14.25 1.35 15.76
C ASN A 116 -15.10 1.44 14.47
N PRO A 117 -14.75 0.74 13.39
CA PRO A 117 -15.66 0.45 12.29
C PRO A 117 -16.92 -0.28 12.76
N LEU A 118 -17.99 -0.21 11.96
CA LEU A 118 -19.27 -0.87 12.23
C LEU A 118 -19.12 -2.39 12.37
N ALA A 119 -18.37 -3.02 11.48
CA ALA A 119 -18.03 -4.44 11.49
C ALA A 119 -16.74 -4.69 10.69
N GLU A 120 -16.27 -5.94 10.67
CA GLU A 120 -15.15 -6.35 9.81
C GLU A 120 -15.60 -6.41 8.35
N GLY A 121 -14.74 -5.94 7.44
CA GLY A 121 -15.04 -5.94 6.01
C GLY A 121 -13.77 -5.88 5.17
N HIS A 122 -13.71 -6.67 4.10
CA HIS A 122 -12.55 -6.74 3.21
C HIS A 122 -12.98 -6.72 1.74
N LEU A 123 -12.27 -5.97 0.92
CA LEU A 123 -12.34 -6.03 -0.54
C LEU A 123 -10.97 -6.48 -1.04
N ILE A 124 -10.88 -7.69 -1.59
CA ILE A 124 -9.59 -8.26 -2.06
C ILE A 124 -9.69 -8.61 -3.54
N GLU A 125 -8.78 -8.08 -4.36
CA GLU A 125 -8.70 -8.45 -5.78
C GLU A 125 -8.37 -9.95 -5.94
N THR A 126 -9.14 -10.67 -6.76
CA THR A 126 -9.09 -12.14 -6.83
C THR A 126 -7.72 -12.67 -7.27
N GLY A 127 -7.03 -11.99 -8.19
CA GLY A 127 -5.68 -12.36 -8.63
C GLY A 127 -4.61 -12.19 -7.54
N TYR A 128 -4.73 -11.13 -6.73
CA TYR A 128 -3.92 -10.91 -5.54
C TYR A 128 -4.21 -11.97 -4.47
N ALA A 129 -5.49 -12.26 -4.20
CA ALA A 129 -5.93 -13.27 -3.24
C ALA A 129 -5.31 -14.64 -3.51
N ARG A 130 -5.37 -15.11 -4.76
CA ARG A 130 -4.88 -16.44 -5.17
C ARG A 130 -3.37 -16.63 -5.02
N PHE A 131 -2.58 -15.56 -5.17
CA PHE A 131 -1.13 -15.69 -5.22
C PHE A 131 -0.45 -15.39 -3.88
N ARG A 132 -0.95 -14.39 -3.14
CA ARG A 132 -0.41 -13.95 -1.84
C ARG A 132 -1.46 -13.17 -1.03
N GLY A 133 -2.71 -13.64 -1.04
CA GLY A 133 -3.80 -13.00 -0.31
C GLY A 133 -3.45 -12.76 1.17
N PRO A 134 -3.94 -11.67 1.77
CA PRO A 134 -3.74 -11.41 3.19
C PRO A 134 -4.38 -12.55 3.98
N LYS A 135 -3.69 -13.05 5.02
CA LYS A 135 -4.31 -14.00 5.95
C LYS A 135 -5.36 -13.24 6.75
N ILE A 136 -6.63 -13.46 6.43
CA ILE A 136 -7.75 -12.91 7.20
C ILE A 136 -7.89 -13.80 8.44
N ALA A 137 -7.55 -13.30 9.62
CA ALA A 137 -7.56 -14.08 10.85
C ALA A 137 -8.96 -14.65 11.16
N ASN A 138 -10.01 -13.89 10.79
CA ASN A 138 -11.40 -14.22 11.04
C ASN A 138 -12.15 -14.76 9.80
N GLU A 139 -11.46 -15.26 8.76
CA GLU A 139 -12.10 -15.65 7.49
C GLU A 139 -13.30 -16.57 7.69
N ALA A 140 -13.19 -17.55 8.59
CA ALA A 140 -14.24 -18.54 8.88
C ALA A 140 -15.54 -17.93 9.45
N ARG A 141 -15.49 -16.69 9.97
CA ARG A 141 -16.65 -15.99 10.56
C ARG A 141 -17.26 -14.98 9.60
N LEU A 142 -16.62 -14.70 8.47
CA LEU A 142 -17.07 -13.72 7.51
C LEU A 142 -17.87 -14.39 6.40
N GLN A 143 -18.92 -13.72 5.96
CA GLN A 143 -19.59 -14.08 4.73
C GLN A 143 -18.79 -13.53 3.54
N LYS A 144 -18.89 -14.22 2.40
CA LYS A 144 -18.11 -13.93 1.19
C LYS A 144 -19.01 -13.88 -0.02
N GLU A 145 -18.83 -12.85 -0.86
CA GLU A 145 -19.40 -12.81 -2.22
C GLU A 145 -18.35 -12.31 -3.22
N GLU A 146 -18.52 -12.65 -4.50
CA GLU A 146 -17.72 -12.07 -5.58
C GLU A 146 -18.43 -10.84 -6.14
N ILE A 147 -17.68 -9.76 -6.35
CA ILE A 147 -18.20 -8.55 -6.98
C ILE A 147 -17.27 -8.12 -8.13
N ALA A 148 -17.84 -7.48 -9.14
CA ALA A 148 -17.09 -6.81 -10.19
C ALA A 148 -16.84 -5.36 -9.77
N TRP A 149 -15.60 -4.89 -9.94
CA TRP A 149 -15.23 -3.50 -9.73
C TRP A 149 -14.37 -3.04 -10.90
N GLY A 150 -14.96 -2.24 -11.78
CA GLY A 150 -14.40 -1.94 -13.10
C GLY A 150 -14.17 -3.22 -13.91
N ALA A 151 -12.97 -3.37 -14.48
CA ALA A 151 -12.58 -4.57 -15.21
C ALA A 151 -12.04 -5.71 -14.32
N MET A 152 -12.01 -5.51 -13.00
CA MET A 152 -11.43 -6.46 -12.04
C MET A 152 -12.50 -7.18 -11.23
N LYS A 153 -12.15 -8.37 -10.71
CA LYS A 153 -12.98 -9.13 -9.78
C LYS A 153 -12.42 -9.02 -8.37
N PHE A 154 -13.31 -8.80 -7.41
CA PHE A 154 -12.99 -8.70 -6.00
C PHE A 154 -13.79 -9.73 -5.21
N LEU A 155 -13.17 -10.23 -4.14
CA LEU A 155 -13.82 -10.96 -3.08
C LEU A 155 -14.22 -9.94 -2.00
N LEU A 156 -15.51 -9.83 -1.74
CA LEU A 156 -16.07 -9.03 -0.68
C LEU A 156 -16.31 -9.94 0.53
N TYR A 157 -15.57 -9.70 1.61
CA TYR A 157 -15.82 -10.32 2.91
C TYR A 157 -16.51 -9.32 3.84
N TYR A 158 -17.50 -9.76 4.60
CA TYR A 158 -18.24 -8.88 5.50
C TYR A 158 -18.71 -9.60 6.76
N GLY A 159 -18.71 -8.90 7.89
CA GLY A 159 -19.21 -9.40 9.17
C GLY A 159 -20.72 -9.17 9.38
N ASN A 160 -21.33 -8.21 8.67
CA ASN A 160 -22.77 -7.97 8.71
C ASN A 160 -23.29 -7.29 7.43
N GLU A 161 -24.61 -7.27 7.24
CA GLU A 161 -25.25 -6.66 6.06
C GLU A 161 -25.02 -5.15 5.94
N ALA A 162 -24.90 -4.43 7.06
CA ALA A 162 -24.61 -3.00 7.02
C ALA A 162 -23.25 -2.74 6.34
N MET A 163 -22.19 -3.44 6.76
CA MET A 163 -20.85 -3.31 6.18
C MET A 163 -20.83 -3.76 4.72
N ARG A 164 -21.55 -4.83 4.39
CA ARG A 164 -21.74 -5.26 2.99
C ARG A 164 -22.34 -4.13 2.14
N GLY A 165 -23.43 -3.52 2.61
CA GLY A 165 -24.09 -2.42 1.92
C GLY A 165 -23.14 -1.23 1.70
N HIS A 166 -22.37 -0.84 2.72
CA HIS A 166 -21.39 0.24 2.59
C HIS A 166 -20.28 -0.07 1.58
N LEU A 167 -19.74 -1.29 1.57
CA LEU A 167 -18.68 -1.69 0.65
C LEU A 167 -19.19 -1.82 -0.80
N ARG A 168 -20.39 -2.38 -1.00
CA ARG A 168 -21.01 -2.43 -2.34
C ARG A 168 -21.27 -1.04 -2.89
N ARG A 169 -21.87 -0.18 -2.06
CA ARG A 169 -22.13 1.21 -2.44
C ARG A 169 -20.84 1.95 -2.79
N PHE A 170 -19.76 1.75 -2.01
CA PHE A 170 -18.46 2.33 -2.32
C PHE A 170 -17.95 1.90 -3.70
N VAL A 171 -18.07 0.62 -4.03
CA VAL A 171 -17.69 0.06 -5.34
C VAL A 171 -18.54 0.62 -6.47
N GLU A 172 -19.85 0.75 -6.26
CA GLU A 172 -20.81 1.30 -7.23
C GLU A 172 -20.57 2.79 -7.50
N GLU A 173 -20.29 3.59 -6.45
CA GLU A 173 -20.01 5.02 -6.56
C GLU A 173 -18.65 5.31 -7.22
N HIS A 174 -17.70 4.39 -7.13
CA HIS A 174 -16.34 4.57 -7.63
C HIS A 174 -16.02 3.55 -8.72
N GLY A 175 -16.65 3.65 -9.89
CA GLY A 175 -16.65 2.59 -10.92
C GLY A 175 -15.30 1.98 -11.38
N ASP A 176 -14.15 2.63 -11.17
CA ASP A 176 -12.82 2.05 -11.40
C ASP A 176 -12.00 1.97 -10.09
N PRO A 177 -11.55 0.76 -9.67
CA PRO A 177 -10.65 0.57 -8.52
C PRO A 177 -9.23 1.13 -8.72
N ALA A 178 -8.86 1.56 -9.92
CA ALA A 178 -7.54 2.08 -10.26
C ALA A 178 -6.39 1.16 -9.79
N GLN A 179 -5.57 1.63 -8.85
CA GLN A 179 -4.44 0.86 -8.32
C GLN A 179 -4.76 0.08 -7.04
N ILE A 180 -5.99 0.12 -6.55
CA ILE A 180 -6.42 -0.58 -5.34
C ILE A 180 -6.41 -2.09 -5.61
N ARG A 181 -5.87 -2.85 -4.66
CA ARG A 181 -5.87 -4.32 -4.69
C ARG A 181 -6.44 -4.93 -3.44
N HIS A 182 -6.39 -4.21 -2.31
CA HIS A 182 -7.02 -4.66 -1.10
C HIS A 182 -7.40 -3.49 -0.18
N ILE A 183 -8.60 -3.55 0.40
CA ILE A 183 -9.08 -2.69 1.48
C ILE A 183 -9.57 -3.61 2.61
N ALA A 184 -9.16 -3.38 3.85
CA ALA A 184 -9.64 -4.12 5.01
C ALA A 184 -9.97 -3.17 6.16
N LEU A 185 -11.15 -3.30 6.73
CA LEU A 185 -11.56 -2.67 7.98
C LEU A 185 -11.58 -3.74 9.06
N VAL A 186 -10.73 -3.58 10.08
CA VAL A 186 -10.57 -4.57 11.15
C VAL A 186 -10.89 -3.91 12.50
N PRO A 187 -12.12 -4.08 13.02
CA PRO A 187 -12.55 -3.42 14.24
C PRO A 187 -11.73 -3.77 15.47
N GLU A 188 -11.32 -5.03 15.61
CA GLU A 188 -10.49 -5.51 16.72
C GLU A 188 -9.15 -4.74 16.81
N GLN A 189 -8.64 -4.25 15.68
CA GLN A 189 -7.39 -3.52 15.61
C GLN A 189 -7.56 -2.01 15.49
N ARG A 190 -8.80 -1.50 15.36
CA ARG A 190 -9.09 -0.09 15.02
C ARG A 190 -8.32 0.40 13.80
N LYS A 191 -8.20 -0.44 12.78
CA LYS A 191 -7.39 -0.15 11.59
C LYS A 191 -8.15 -0.33 10.30
N CYS A 192 -7.86 0.54 9.35
CA CYS A 192 -8.12 0.31 7.94
C CYS A 192 -6.79 0.04 7.23
N PHE A 193 -6.67 -1.11 6.55
CA PHE A 193 -5.52 -1.44 5.71
C PHE A 193 -5.88 -1.26 4.25
N VAL A 194 -5.04 -0.54 3.52
CA VAL A 194 -5.16 -0.36 2.08
C VAL A 194 -3.87 -0.84 1.44
N PHE A 195 -3.99 -1.70 0.43
CA PHE A 195 -2.89 -2.08 -0.42
C PHE A 195 -3.18 -1.63 -1.86
N LEU A 196 -2.23 -0.89 -2.41
CA LEU A 196 -2.27 -0.36 -3.76
C LEU A 196 -0.93 -0.53 -4.49
N ILE A 197 -0.98 -0.56 -5.82
CA ILE A 197 0.21 -0.58 -6.68
C ILE A 197 0.62 0.87 -6.96
N PRO A 198 1.75 1.36 -6.43
CA PRO A 198 2.11 2.75 -6.57
C PRO A 198 2.45 3.05 -8.04
N ARG A 199 1.77 4.03 -8.61
CA ARG A 199 2.08 4.63 -9.92
C ARG A 199 2.13 6.14 -9.76
N LYS A 200 3.05 6.79 -10.48
CA LYS A 200 3.27 8.23 -10.38
C LYS A 200 1.97 8.99 -10.71
N GLY A 201 1.49 9.82 -9.78
CA GLY A 201 0.30 10.65 -9.92
C GLY A 201 -1.04 9.91 -9.86
N LEU A 202 -1.05 8.61 -9.55
CA LEU A 202 -2.28 7.81 -9.44
C LEU A 202 -2.58 7.36 -8.00
N VAL A 203 -1.69 7.63 -7.04
CA VAL A 203 -1.90 7.22 -5.64
C VAL A 203 -3.00 8.08 -5.04
N ALA A 204 -2.99 9.40 -5.27
CA ALA A 204 -4.04 10.30 -4.79
C ALA A 204 -5.42 9.90 -5.34
N LEU A 205 -5.51 9.64 -6.65
CA LEU A 205 -6.76 9.21 -7.32
C LEU A 205 -7.34 7.92 -6.73
N SER A 206 -6.47 7.00 -6.29
CA SER A 206 -6.91 5.73 -5.70
C SER A 206 -7.24 5.89 -4.20
N PHE A 207 -6.46 6.70 -3.48
CA PHE A 207 -6.52 6.77 -2.02
C PHE A 207 -7.53 7.78 -1.49
N ASP A 208 -7.72 8.92 -2.15
CA ASP A 208 -8.65 9.98 -1.73
C ASP A 208 -10.10 9.48 -1.56
N PRO A 209 -10.67 8.69 -2.49
CA PRO A 209 -12.00 8.09 -2.31
C PRO A 209 -12.12 7.26 -1.04
N ILE A 210 -11.13 6.41 -0.77
CA ILE A 210 -11.11 5.54 0.42
C ILE A 210 -11.03 6.41 1.67
N TYR A 211 -10.12 7.37 1.69
CA TYR A 211 -9.88 8.25 2.84
C TYR A 211 -11.13 9.04 3.23
N ARG A 212 -11.88 9.55 2.25
CA ARG A 212 -13.15 10.28 2.47
C ARG A 212 -14.32 9.37 2.82
N TRP A 213 -14.29 8.12 2.39
CA TRP A 213 -15.35 7.15 2.64
C TRP A 213 -15.31 6.56 4.05
N ILE A 214 -14.11 6.29 4.61
CA ILE A 214 -13.96 5.61 5.92
C ILE A 214 -14.81 6.22 7.04
N PRO A 215 -14.96 7.56 7.20
CA PRO A 215 -15.78 8.13 8.25
C PRO A 215 -17.25 7.66 8.23
N SER A 216 -17.78 7.28 7.05
CA SER A 216 -19.15 6.78 6.89
C SER A 216 -19.40 5.39 7.47
N VAL A 217 -18.32 4.64 7.74
CA VAL A 217 -18.37 3.26 8.25
C VAL A 217 -17.83 3.13 9.68
N LEU A 218 -17.65 4.25 10.37
CA LEU A 218 -17.29 4.28 11.79
C LEU A 218 -18.52 4.31 12.67
N LYS A 219 -18.41 3.73 13.87
CA LYS A 219 -19.44 3.87 14.89
C LYS A 219 -19.59 5.35 15.30
N PRO A 220 -20.80 5.79 15.71
CA PRO A 220 -21.03 7.10 16.30
C PRO A 220 -20.10 7.34 17.50
N GLU A 221 -19.90 8.60 17.88
CA GLU A 221 -19.27 8.88 19.18
C GLU A 221 -20.16 8.31 20.28
N GLU A 222 -19.61 7.40 21.10
CA GLU A 222 -20.28 7.01 22.34
C GLU A 222 -20.21 8.22 23.27
N ASP A 223 -21.36 8.82 23.59
CA ASP A 223 -21.48 9.82 24.62
C ASP A 223 -20.86 9.25 25.92
N SER A 224 -19.78 9.87 26.37
CA SER A 224 -19.04 9.51 27.58
C SER A 224 -19.82 9.81 28.89
N SER A 225 -21.16 9.87 28.82
CA SER A 225 -22.07 10.20 29.92
C SER A 225 -22.66 8.97 30.64
N ALA A 226 -22.53 7.75 30.11
CA ALA A 226 -23.14 6.55 30.71
C ALA A 226 -22.32 5.90 31.84
N GLY A 227 -21.19 6.47 32.25
CA GLY A 227 -20.25 5.87 33.22
C GLY A 227 -20.44 6.26 34.70
N LYS A 228 -21.19 7.31 35.04
CA LYS A 228 -21.45 7.66 36.45
C LYS A 228 -22.75 7.02 36.95
N LYS A 229 -22.79 5.69 37.00
CA LYS A 229 -23.74 5.01 37.91
C LYS A 229 -23.25 5.26 39.34
N LYS A 230 -23.96 6.16 40.02
CA LYS A 230 -23.90 6.37 41.47
C LYS A 230 -23.99 5.01 42.18
N THR A 231 -22.91 4.59 42.80
CA THR A 231 -22.98 3.67 43.94
C THR A 231 -23.59 4.46 45.10
N ARG A 232 -24.75 3.98 45.54
CA ARG A 232 -25.41 4.37 46.79
C ARG A 232 -24.60 3.85 47.98
#